data_AF-A0A3S9V5D8-F1
#
_entry.id   AF-A0A3S9V5D8-F1
#
_cell.length_a   1.000
_cell.length_b   1.000
_cell.length_c   1.000
_cell.angle_alpha   90.00
_cell.angle_beta   90.00
_cell.angle_gamma   90.00
#
_symmetry.space_group_name_H-M   'P 1'
#
loop_
_entity.id
_entity.type
_entity.pdbx_description
1 polymer ?
#
loop_
_entity_poly.entity_id
_entity_poly.type
_entity_poly.pdbx_seq_one_letter_code
_entity_poly.pdbx_strand_id
1 'polypeptide(L)'
;MERARNYRYIGGTILKVLITGGYGFIGSFVAAKFYEEGSDVIIIDNISSGNVRHIEFPHTSYIIDVESPNCDAIFAEQNIDIVVHLAAQINIVTSMENPYADTKSNILGLTNILQLSAKHHVKKFLFASSAAVYGLSEETPLGENLPCRPVSTYGINKLLGEYYCGKWSELYQLNTLCLRFANVYGPRQGLTGEGGVVSMFMERMLYDQSLTVYGSGEQTRDFIYVEDVAEAIYRASQSPQSGVMNLSTGTEHSINTLVRILSDLHPLAGIRRAEPRPGDIFRSVLDNSLLCNALEWEPRFSLEEGLRRTYEWFTVSAPIAPREVAAASSKAALNEEHIQNELLNSSMSRHVRSLYLNQSEHYMEGSPVLKSEIFTAVLRSREQAKRKFNTDYTILTLSNLSNGHLEDLHTVDSYLRENDYIGLNPVNELQILLSNASSMEAAHVVNRLKKNGIFTELAFSSDHEGRNK
;
A
#
# COMPACT_ATOMS: atom_id res chain seq x y z
N MET A 1 -14.94 3.66 28.45
CA MET A 1 -16.19 2.89 28.63
C MET A 1 -16.17 1.77 27.60
N GLU A 2 -15.84 0.55 28.01
CA GLU A 2 -15.95 -0.63 27.15
C GLU A 2 -17.42 -0.82 26.76
N ARG A 3 -17.74 -0.66 25.48
CA ARG A 3 -19.02 -1.17 24.95
C ARG A 3 -18.95 -2.70 25.03
N ALA A 4 -19.90 -3.31 25.73
CA ALA A 4 -20.09 -4.75 25.73
C ALA A 4 -20.17 -5.24 24.27
N ARG A 5 -19.22 -6.10 23.86
CA ARG A 5 -19.13 -6.63 22.50
C ARG A 5 -20.16 -7.74 22.32
N ASN A 6 -21.04 -7.59 21.34
CA ASN A 6 -21.96 -8.65 20.92
C ASN A 6 -21.26 -9.51 19.87
N TYR A 7 -20.59 -10.59 20.30
CA TYR A 7 -20.06 -11.59 19.37
C TYR A 7 -21.21 -12.23 18.58
N ARG A 8 -21.08 -12.27 17.25
CA ARG A 8 -22.04 -12.98 16.40
C ARG A 8 -21.63 -14.44 16.24
N TYR A 9 -22.58 -15.32 16.51
CA TYR A 9 -22.38 -16.76 16.49
C TYR A 9 -23.13 -17.38 15.30
N ILE A 10 -22.44 -18.18 14.47
CA ILE A 10 -23.10 -19.14 13.57
C ILE A 10 -23.07 -20.49 14.28
N GLY A 11 -24.23 -20.99 14.72
CA GLY A 11 -24.30 -22.29 15.42
C GLY A 11 -23.60 -22.32 16.80
N GLY A 12 -23.34 -21.16 17.43
CA GLY A 12 -22.70 -21.07 18.75
C GLY A 12 -21.19 -20.79 18.74
N THR A 13 -20.57 -20.60 17.57
CA THR A 13 -19.12 -20.27 17.45
C THR A 13 -18.90 -18.91 16.78
N ILE A 14 -17.86 -18.18 17.23
CA ILE A 14 -17.45 -16.87 16.69
C ILE A 14 -17.14 -17.01 15.19
N LEU A 15 -17.70 -16.13 14.37
CA LEU A 15 -17.47 -16.10 12.93
C LEU A 15 -16.00 -15.79 12.61
N LYS A 16 -15.33 -16.67 11.85
CA LYS A 16 -13.94 -16.46 11.42
C LYS A 16 -13.85 -15.96 9.99
N VAL A 17 -13.27 -14.78 9.82
CA VAL A 17 -13.13 -14.13 8.51
C VAL A 17 -11.66 -13.99 8.13
N LEU A 18 -11.29 -14.56 6.98
CA LEU A 18 -10.01 -14.30 6.35
C LEU A 18 -10.15 -13.11 5.39
N ILE A 19 -9.28 -12.11 5.57
CA ILE A 19 -9.18 -10.95 4.69
C ILE A 19 -7.79 -10.98 4.05
N THR A 20 -7.73 -11.25 2.74
CA THR A 20 -6.47 -11.08 2.01
C THR A 20 -6.28 -9.59 1.68
N GLY A 21 -5.06 -9.07 1.81
CA GLY A 21 -4.80 -7.63 1.63
C GLY A 21 -5.33 -6.78 2.78
N GLY A 22 -5.48 -7.37 3.97
CA GLY A 22 -6.10 -6.72 5.14
C GLY A 22 -5.32 -5.54 5.71
N TYR A 23 -4.02 -5.39 5.40
CA TYR A 23 -3.23 -4.22 5.78
C TYR A 23 -3.27 -3.11 4.72
N GLY A 24 -3.86 -3.37 3.55
CA GLY A 24 -4.09 -2.37 2.52
C GLY A 24 -5.12 -1.32 2.91
N PHE A 25 -5.31 -0.33 2.02
CA PHE A 25 -6.28 0.75 2.19
C PHE A 25 -7.69 0.22 2.50
N ILE A 26 -8.36 -0.40 1.53
CA ILE A 26 -9.73 -0.92 1.71
C ILE A 26 -9.76 -2.05 2.75
N GLY A 27 -8.77 -2.95 2.70
CA GLY A 27 -8.72 -4.11 3.60
C GLY A 27 -8.70 -3.74 5.07
N SER A 28 -8.05 -2.64 5.44
CA SER A 28 -8.00 -2.21 6.84
C SER A 28 -9.34 -1.73 7.39
N PHE A 29 -10.19 -1.13 6.55
CA PHE A 29 -11.54 -0.72 6.94
C PHE A 29 -12.48 -1.92 6.99
N VAL A 30 -12.35 -2.85 6.05
CA VAL A 30 -13.12 -4.10 6.06
C VAL A 30 -12.79 -4.90 7.32
N ALA A 31 -11.51 -5.05 7.65
CA ALA A 31 -11.05 -5.73 8.85
C ALA A 31 -11.62 -5.08 10.12
N ALA A 32 -11.55 -3.74 10.22
CA ALA A 32 -12.14 -3.00 11.33
C ALA A 32 -13.65 -3.26 11.44
N LYS A 33 -14.37 -3.22 10.31
CA LYS A 33 -15.81 -3.45 10.28
C LYS A 33 -16.18 -4.86 10.78
N PHE A 34 -15.49 -5.90 10.32
CA PHE A 34 -15.74 -7.26 10.80
C PHE A 34 -15.42 -7.42 12.29
N TYR A 35 -14.33 -6.80 12.76
CA TYR A 35 -13.96 -6.82 14.18
C TYR A 35 -15.01 -6.13 15.06
N GLU A 36 -15.49 -4.95 14.65
CA GLU A 36 -16.54 -4.20 15.35
C GLU A 36 -17.85 -5.00 15.47
N GLU A 37 -18.16 -5.79 14.45
CA GLU A 37 -19.32 -6.69 14.41
C GLU A 37 -19.09 -8.04 15.10
N GLY A 38 -17.94 -8.20 15.77
CA GLY A 38 -17.63 -9.33 16.64
C GLY A 38 -17.11 -10.58 15.93
N SER A 39 -16.58 -10.45 14.70
CA SER A 39 -15.87 -11.54 14.02
C SER A 39 -14.42 -11.67 14.50
N ASP A 40 -13.90 -12.88 14.44
CA ASP A 40 -12.48 -13.16 14.58
C ASP A 40 -11.78 -12.94 13.23
N VAL A 41 -10.88 -11.96 13.19
CA VAL A 41 -10.26 -11.47 11.97
C VAL A 41 -8.90 -12.13 11.76
N ILE A 42 -8.74 -12.73 10.58
CA ILE A 42 -7.50 -13.33 10.10
C ILE A 42 -7.04 -12.55 8.87
N ILE A 43 -5.78 -12.16 8.80
CA ILE A 43 -5.21 -11.41 7.68
C ILE A 43 -4.12 -12.21 6.99
N ILE A 44 -4.18 -12.29 5.65
CA ILE A 44 -3.04 -12.69 4.80
C ILE A 44 -2.64 -11.47 3.97
N ASP A 45 -1.40 -11.02 4.11
CA ASP A 45 -0.89 -9.86 3.39
C ASP A 45 0.64 -9.94 3.30
N ASN A 46 1.22 -9.65 2.13
CA ASN A 46 2.67 -9.66 1.95
C ASN A 46 3.32 -8.29 2.29
N ILE A 47 2.52 -7.29 2.64
CA ILE A 47 2.92 -5.91 2.96
C ILE A 47 3.67 -5.25 1.77
N SER A 48 3.41 -5.71 0.54
CA SER A 48 3.96 -5.08 -0.67
C SER A 48 3.47 -3.63 -0.82
N SER A 49 2.23 -3.37 -0.39
CA SER A 49 1.61 -2.02 -0.35
C SER A 49 0.80 -1.75 0.92
N GLY A 50 0.60 -2.76 1.77
CA GLY A 50 -0.10 -2.63 3.05
C GLY A 50 0.75 -1.97 4.13
N ASN A 51 0.11 -1.55 5.22
CA ASN A 51 0.79 -1.05 6.42
C ASN A 51 0.13 -1.65 7.67
N VAL A 52 0.90 -2.43 8.44
CA VAL A 52 0.44 -3.08 9.66
C VAL A 52 -0.14 -2.10 10.69
N ARG A 53 0.33 -0.84 10.68
CA ARG A 53 -0.17 0.22 11.57
C ARG A 53 -1.60 0.66 11.27
N HIS A 54 -2.20 0.21 10.16
CA HIS A 54 -3.60 0.49 9.87
C HIS A 54 -4.57 -0.30 10.76
N ILE A 55 -4.09 -1.34 11.44
CA ILE A 55 -4.89 -2.20 12.32
C ILE A 55 -4.41 -2.04 13.76
N GLU A 56 -5.29 -1.56 14.63
CA GLU A 56 -5.00 -1.34 16.07
C GLU A 56 -5.80 -2.28 16.99
N PHE A 57 -6.54 -3.23 16.42
CA PHE A 57 -7.30 -4.22 17.16
C PHE A 57 -6.67 -5.62 17.09
N PRO A 58 -6.90 -6.50 18.08
CA PRO A 58 -6.45 -7.88 18.06
C PRO A 58 -6.95 -8.64 16.83
N HIS A 59 -6.02 -9.31 16.15
CA HIS A 59 -6.28 -10.13 14.97
C HIS A 59 -5.16 -11.18 14.82
N THR A 60 -5.41 -12.22 14.04
CA THR A 60 -4.37 -13.15 13.59
C THR A 60 -3.85 -12.69 12.24
N SER A 61 -2.53 -12.73 12.01
CA SER A 61 -1.97 -12.34 10.71
C SER A 61 -0.85 -13.25 10.24
N TYR A 62 -0.75 -13.41 8.93
CA TYR A 62 0.28 -14.17 8.25
C TYR A 62 0.88 -13.33 7.14
N ILE A 63 2.20 -13.08 7.24
CA ILE A 63 2.92 -12.28 6.25
C ILE A 63 3.37 -13.18 5.12
N ILE A 64 2.52 -13.31 4.10
CA ILE A 64 2.73 -14.26 3.01
C ILE A 64 1.99 -13.83 1.74
N ASP A 65 2.53 -14.23 0.58
CA ASP A 65 1.87 -14.08 -0.71
C ASP A 65 0.66 -15.02 -0.84
N VAL A 66 -0.42 -14.51 -1.46
CA VAL A 66 -1.67 -15.26 -1.65
C VAL A 66 -1.53 -16.43 -2.62
N GLU A 67 -0.55 -16.41 -3.53
CA GLU A 67 -0.25 -17.55 -4.41
C GLU A 67 0.62 -18.63 -3.72
N SER A 68 1.06 -18.41 -2.48
CA SER A 68 1.92 -19.34 -1.78
C SER A 68 1.17 -20.64 -1.43
N PRO A 69 1.76 -21.82 -1.69
CA PRO A 69 1.16 -23.10 -1.30
C PRO A 69 1.03 -23.24 0.23
N ASN A 70 1.82 -22.49 1.01
CA ASN A 70 1.76 -22.52 2.48
C ASN A 70 0.46 -21.93 3.03
N CYS A 71 -0.35 -21.24 2.21
CA CYS A 71 -1.69 -20.81 2.61
C CYS A 71 -2.58 -21.99 3.03
N ASP A 72 -2.34 -23.20 2.51
CA ASP A 72 -3.14 -24.38 2.88
C ASP A 72 -3.08 -24.70 4.38
N ALA A 73 -1.91 -24.54 5.01
CA ALA A 73 -1.73 -24.75 6.44
C ALA A 73 -2.54 -23.74 7.26
N ILE A 74 -2.63 -22.49 6.79
CA ILE A 74 -3.42 -21.43 7.43
C ILE A 74 -4.90 -21.78 7.40
N PHE A 75 -5.42 -22.21 6.24
CA PHE A 75 -6.82 -22.62 6.13
C PHE A 75 -7.14 -23.82 7.03
N ALA A 76 -6.24 -24.80 7.09
CA ALA A 76 -6.39 -25.99 7.94
C ALA A 76 -6.39 -25.66 9.44
N GLU A 77 -5.53 -24.73 9.87
CA GLU A 77 -5.42 -24.31 11.27
C GLU A 77 -6.61 -23.45 11.70
N GLN A 78 -7.02 -22.51 10.86
CA GLN A 78 -7.90 -21.43 11.30
C GLN A 78 -9.39 -21.76 11.21
N ASN A 79 -9.83 -22.76 10.42
CA ASN A 79 -11.25 -23.08 10.21
C ASN A 79 -12.05 -21.84 9.73
N ILE A 80 -11.69 -21.31 8.56
CA ILE A 80 -12.22 -20.06 8.01
C ILE A 80 -13.67 -20.25 7.54
N ASP A 81 -14.59 -19.39 7.98
CA ASP A 81 -15.98 -19.39 7.52
C ASP A 81 -16.19 -18.56 6.26
N ILE A 82 -15.55 -17.40 6.19
CA ILE A 82 -15.71 -16.40 5.13
C ILE A 82 -14.34 -15.93 4.65
N VAL A 83 -14.20 -15.80 3.34
CA VAL A 83 -13.04 -15.15 2.72
C VAL A 83 -13.47 -13.86 2.05
N VAL A 84 -12.78 -12.76 2.37
CA VAL A 84 -12.84 -11.50 1.64
C VAL A 84 -11.51 -11.30 0.93
N HIS A 85 -11.50 -11.47 -0.38
CA HIS A 85 -10.30 -11.42 -1.19
C HIS A 85 -10.06 -10.01 -1.76
N LEU A 86 -9.20 -9.23 -1.10
CA LEU A 86 -8.85 -7.85 -1.48
C LEU A 86 -7.39 -7.71 -1.93
N ALA A 87 -6.53 -8.72 -1.65
CA ALA A 87 -5.15 -8.73 -2.13
C ALA A 87 -5.11 -8.68 -3.66
N ALA A 88 -4.43 -7.68 -4.20
CA ALA A 88 -4.27 -7.49 -5.64
C ALA A 88 -3.11 -6.52 -5.93
N GLN A 89 -2.52 -6.67 -7.11
CA GLN A 89 -1.80 -5.58 -7.77
C GLN A 89 -2.85 -4.66 -8.40
N ILE A 90 -2.94 -3.40 -7.95
CA ILE A 90 -4.04 -2.47 -8.28
C ILE A 90 -3.65 -1.30 -9.21
N ASN A 91 -2.38 -1.15 -9.55
CA ASN A 91 -1.88 -0.06 -10.39
C ASN A 91 -1.98 -0.44 -11.87
N ILE A 92 -2.84 0.26 -12.61
CA ILE A 92 -3.04 0.08 -14.06
C ILE A 92 -1.73 0.28 -14.85
N VAL A 93 -0.92 1.28 -14.50
CA VAL A 93 0.33 1.54 -15.23
C VAL A 93 1.30 0.38 -15.02
N THR A 94 1.47 -0.04 -13.77
CA THR A 94 2.31 -1.19 -13.42
C THR A 94 1.80 -2.48 -14.08
N SER A 95 0.48 -2.67 -14.19
CA SER A 95 -0.07 -3.86 -14.84
C SER A 95 0.28 -3.92 -16.32
N MET A 96 0.34 -2.76 -16.99
CA MET A 96 0.68 -2.68 -18.41
C MET A 96 2.19 -2.80 -18.65
N GLU A 97 3.01 -2.28 -17.73
CA GLU A 97 4.47 -2.38 -17.78
C GLU A 97 4.97 -3.79 -17.40
N ASN A 98 4.32 -4.45 -16.43
CA ASN A 98 4.66 -5.80 -15.97
C ASN A 98 3.40 -6.68 -15.82
N PRO A 99 2.82 -7.17 -16.93
CA PRO A 99 1.61 -7.97 -16.91
C PRO A 99 1.78 -9.34 -16.25
N TYR A 100 3.01 -9.87 -16.23
CA TYR A 100 3.30 -11.13 -15.55
C TYR A 100 3.14 -10.99 -14.02
N ALA A 101 3.74 -9.96 -13.42
CA ALA A 101 3.60 -9.70 -11.99
C ALA A 101 2.14 -9.43 -11.60
N ASP A 102 1.42 -8.67 -12.43
CA ASP A 102 -0.02 -8.44 -12.24
C ASP A 102 -0.82 -9.75 -12.22
N THR A 103 -0.58 -10.63 -13.20
CA THR A 103 -1.26 -11.92 -13.32
C THR A 103 -0.91 -12.89 -12.20
N LYS A 104 0.35 -12.88 -11.74
CA LYS A 104 0.81 -13.71 -10.62
C LYS A 104 -0.01 -13.41 -9.36
N SER A 105 -0.13 -12.13 -9.00
CA SER A 105 -0.91 -11.72 -7.82
C SER A 105 -2.41 -11.89 -8.06
N ASN A 106 -2.94 -11.35 -9.17
CA ASN A 106 -4.38 -11.22 -9.38
C ASN A 106 -5.08 -12.52 -9.81
N ILE A 107 -4.37 -13.45 -10.47
CA ILE A 107 -4.96 -14.72 -10.97
C ILE A 107 -4.41 -15.94 -10.24
N LEU A 108 -3.08 -16.08 -10.12
CA LEU A 108 -2.53 -17.24 -9.41
C LEU A 108 -2.84 -17.14 -7.91
N GLY A 109 -2.75 -15.94 -7.34
CA GLY A 109 -3.20 -15.67 -5.98
C GLY A 109 -4.69 -15.99 -5.77
N LEU A 110 -5.55 -15.46 -6.63
CA LEU A 110 -7.00 -15.72 -6.57
C LEU A 110 -7.34 -17.22 -6.67
N THR A 111 -6.80 -17.91 -7.67
CA THR A 111 -7.11 -19.33 -7.90
C THR A 111 -6.61 -20.21 -6.75
N ASN A 112 -5.48 -19.88 -6.14
CA ASN A 112 -5.01 -20.56 -4.92
C ASN A 112 -6.01 -20.39 -3.77
N ILE A 113 -6.39 -19.14 -3.45
CA ILE A 113 -7.33 -18.87 -2.34
C ILE A 113 -8.72 -19.48 -2.63
N LEU A 114 -9.21 -19.43 -3.87
CA LEU A 114 -10.47 -20.11 -4.28
C LEU A 114 -10.38 -21.63 -4.08
N GLN A 115 -9.29 -22.25 -4.52
CA GLN A 115 -9.06 -23.69 -4.38
C GLN A 115 -9.02 -24.12 -2.91
N LEU A 116 -8.33 -23.34 -2.07
CA LEU A 116 -8.27 -23.57 -0.62
C LEU A 116 -9.63 -23.35 0.04
N SER A 117 -10.37 -22.33 -0.39
CA SER A 117 -11.72 -22.05 0.09
C SER A 117 -12.67 -23.21 -0.16
N ALA A 118 -12.64 -23.78 -1.37
CA ALA A 118 -13.41 -24.97 -1.70
C ALA A 118 -12.96 -26.21 -0.90
N LYS A 119 -11.64 -26.43 -0.81
CA LYS A 119 -11.04 -27.57 -0.08
C LYS A 119 -11.42 -27.58 1.40
N HIS A 120 -11.45 -26.41 2.04
CA HIS A 120 -11.70 -26.24 3.48
C HIS A 120 -13.13 -25.79 3.78
N HIS A 121 -14.05 -25.92 2.83
CA HIS A 121 -15.49 -25.69 3.02
C HIS A 121 -15.85 -24.29 3.53
N VAL A 122 -15.16 -23.26 3.03
CA VAL A 122 -15.54 -21.85 3.25
C VAL A 122 -16.97 -21.65 2.76
N LYS A 123 -17.79 -20.97 3.57
CA LYS A 123 -19.23 -20.77 3.31
C LYS A 123 -19.48 -19.65 2.32
N LYS A 124 -18.62 -18.63 2.32
CA LYS A 124 -18.76 -17.43 1.49
C LYS A 124 -17.41 -16.90 1.03
N PHE A 125 -17.33 -16.59 -0.26
CA PHE A 125 -16.16 -15.95 -0.86
C PHE A 125 -16.57 -14.63 -1.51
N LEU A 126 -16.02 -13.51 -1.04
CA LEU A 126 -16.22 -12.19 -1.62
C LEU A 126 -14.98 -11.78 -2.40
N PHE A 127 -15.17 -11.39 -3.67
CA PHE A 127 -14.10 -10.95 -4.55
C PHE A 127 -14.20 -9.47 -4.88
N ALA A 128 -13.13 -8.70 -4.65
CA ALA A 128 -13.04 -7.31 -5.10
C ALA A 128 -12.68 -7.24 -6.59
N SER A 129 -13.69 -7.00 -7.42
CA SER A 129 -13.56 -6.63 -8.83
C SER A 129 -13.50 -5.10 -8.98
N SER A 130 -13.50 -4.58 -10.21
CA SER A 130 -13.37 -3.15 -10.50
C SER A 130 -14.27 -2.73 -11.67
N ALA A 131 -14.70 -1.47 -11.67
CA ALA A 131 -15.29 -0.81 -12.83
C ALA A 131 -14.42 -0.88 -14.10
N ALA A 132 -13.11 -1.12 -13.97
CA ALA A 132 -12.18 -1.28 -15.09
C ALA A 132 -12.56 -2.40 -16.07
N VAL A 133 -13.38 -3.37 -15.64
CA VAL A 133 -13.89 -4.44 -16.50
C VAL A 133 -14.78 -3.91 -17.63
N TYR A 134 -15.43 -2.76 -17.45
CA TYR A 134 -16.32 -2.16 -18.45
C TYR A 134 -15.55 -1.53 -19.62
N GLY A 135 -14.33 -1.05 -19.38
CA GLY A 135 -13.53 -0.36 -20.39
C GLY A 135 -14.14 0.97 -20.86
N LEU A 136 -14.02 1.26 -22.17
CA LEU A 136 -14.48 2.51 -22.79
C LEU A 136 -15.94 2.43 -23.25
N SER A 137 -16.86 2.15 -22.33
CA SER A 137 -18.30 2.14 -22.63
C SER A 137 -18.84 3.56 -22.81
N GLU A 138 -19.70 3.75 -23.82
CA GLU A 138 -20.48 4.99 -24.00
C GLU A 138 -21.81 4.97 -23.22
N GLU A 139 -22.25 3.79 -22.80
CA GLU A 139 -23.47 3.61 -22.01
C GLU A 139 -23.23 4.03 -20.56
N THR A 140 -24.13 4.85 -20.01
CA THR A 140 -24.12 5.28 -18.61
C THR A 140 -25.57 5.42 -18.09
N PRO A 141 -25.87 5.00 -16.85
CA PRO A 141 -24.97 4.31 -15.91
C PRO A 141 -24.62 2.88 -16.36
N LEU A 142 -23.45 2.41 -15.92
CA LEU A 142 -22.91 1.10 -16.26
C LEU A 142 -23.59 0.02 -15.42
N GLY A 143 -24.46 -0.78 -16.04
CA GLY A 143 -25.11 -1.93 -15.41
C GLY A 143 -24.28 -3.21 -15.45
N GLU A 144 -24.56 -4.18 -14.58
CA GLU A 144 -23.83 -5.45 -14.50
C GLU A 144 -23.94 -6.31 -15.78
N ASN A 145 -25.04 -6.16 -16.52
CA ASN A 145 -25.31 -6.90 -17.76
C ASN A 145 -24.56 -6.33 -18.99
N LEU A 146 -23.86 -5.20 -18.85
CA LEU A 146 -23.12 -4.64 -19.96
C LEU A 146 -21.92 -5.53 -20.36
N PRO A 147 -21.63 -5.65 -21.66
CA PRO A 147 -20.43 -6.35 -22.11
C PRO A 147 -19.17 -5.74 -21.51
N CYS A 148 -18.36 -6.56 -20.84
CA CYS A 148 -17.07 -6.15 -20.30
C CYS A 148 -16.01 -6.12 -21.41
N ARG A 149 -15.36 -4.97 -21.59
CA ARG A 149 -14.32 -4.75 -22.61
C ARG A 149 -13.11 -4.03 -22.00
N PRO A 150 -12.43 -4.64 -21.01
CA PRO A 150 -11.33 -3.98 -20.30
C PRO A 150 -10.21 -3.58 -21.26
N VAL A 151 -9.63 -2.41 -21.02
CA VAL A 151 -8.54 -1.84 -21.83
C VAL A 151 -7.16 -2.00 -21.18
N SER A 152 -7.11 -2.48 -19.94
CA SER A 152 -5.89 -2.73 -19.19
C SER A 152 -5.78 -4.20 -18.79
N THR A 153 -4.56 -4.67 -18.59
CA THR A 153 -4.26 -6.02 -18.07
C THR A 153 -4.84 -6.23 -16.67
N TYR A 154 -4.82 -5.19 -15.82
CA TYR A 154 -5.53 -5.19 -14.54
C TYR A 154 -7.04 -5.46 -14.72
N GLY A 155 -7.71 -4.72 -15.62
CA GLY A 155 -9.14 -4.91 -15.90
C GLY A 155 -9.44 -6.30 -16.47
N ILE A 156 -8.56 -6.82 -17.34
CA ILE A 156 -8.64 -8.20 -17.85
C ILE A 156 -8.55 -9.19 -16.68
N ASN A 157 -7.59 -9.03 -15.78
CA ASN A 157 -7.40 -9.94 -14.66
C ASN A 157 -8.56 -9.88 -13.65
N LYS A 158 -9.15 -8.71 -13.41
CA LYS A 158 -10.38 -8.62 -12.60
C LYS A 158 -11.56 -9.33 -13.25
N LEU A 159 -11.76 -9.18 -14.56
CA LEU A 159 -12.80 -9.89 -15.30
C LEU A 159 -12.58 -11.42 -15.31
N LEU A 160 -11.33 -11.86 -15.53
CA LEU A 160 -10.96 -13.28 -15.41
C LEU A 160 -11.24 -13.81 -14.00
N GLY A 161 -10.99 -13.00 -12.98
CA GLY A 161 -11.31 -13.35 -11.61
C GLY A 161 -12.81 -13.58 -11.37
N GLU A 162 -13.68 -12.78 -12.01
CA GLU A 162 -15.12 -13.02 -11.98
C GLU A 162 -15.49 -14.36 -12.62
N TYR A 163 -14.89 -14.71 -13.76
CA TYR A 163 -15.10 -16.01 -14.40
C TYR A 163 -14.63 -17.17 -13.52
N TYR A 164 -13.48 -17.04 -12.87
CA TYR A 164 -12.98 -18.05 -11.93
C TYR A 164 -13.91 -18.22 -10.73
N CYS A 165 -14.38 -17.12 -10.13
CA CYS A 165 -15.36 -17.18 -9.03
C CYS A 165 -16.64 -17.90 -9.46
N GLY A 166 -17.19 -17.56 -10.63
CA GLY A 166 -18.36 -18.24 -11.19
C GLY A 166 -18.11 -19.73 -11.43
N LYS A 167 -16.93 -20.08 -11.94
CA LYS A 167 -16.58 -21.49 -12.19
C LYS A 167 -16.42 -22.29 -10.89
N TRP A 168 -15.90 -21.69 -9.83
CA TRP A 168 -15.81 -22.34 -8.52
C TRP A 168 -17.18 -22.55 -7.87
N SER A 169 -18.12 -21.62 -8.07
CA SER A 169 -19.52 -21.82 -7.68
C SER A 169 -20.13 -23.03 -8.40
N GLU A 170 -19.89 -23.17 -9.71
CA GLU A 170 -20.40 -24.29 -10.51
C GLU A 170 -19.79 -25.64 -10.07
N LEU A 171 -18.46 -25.71 -9.95
CA LEU A 171 -17.73 -26.95 -9.71
C LEU A 171 -17.83 -27.43 -8.26
N TYR A 172 -17.74 -26.50 -7.30
CA TYR A 172 -17.56 -26.82 -5.88
C TYR A 172 -18.68 -26.29 -4.98
N GLN A 173 -19.70 -25.65 -5.56
CA GLN A 173 -20.82 -25.06 -4.82
C GLN A 173 -20.37 -24.00 -3.78
N LEU A 174 -19.19 -23.41 -4.00
CA LEU A 174 -18.68 -22.30 -3.19
C LEU A 174 -19.53 -21.05 -3.48
N ASN A 175 -20.18 -20.47 -2.47
CA ASN A 175 -20.96 -19.25 -2.67
C ASN A 175 -20.01 -18.06 -2.90
N THR A 176 -19.84 -17.67 -4.17
CA THR A 176 -19.02 -16.51 -4.56
C THR A 176 -19.88 -15.30 -4.92
N LEU A 177 -19.43 -14.13 -4.49
CA LEU A 177 -20.00 -12.84 -4.87
C LEU A 177 -18.87 -11.86 -5.21
N CYS A 178 -18.88 -11.37 -6.44
CA CYS A 178 -17.94 -10.39 -6.96
C CYS A 178 -18.54 -9.00 -6.87
N LEU A 179 -17.78 -8.05 -6.35
CA LEU A 179 -18.19 -6.66 -6.18
C LEU A 179 -17.33 -5.78 -7.08
N ARG A 180 -17.92 -5.14 -8.10
CA ARG A 180 -17.23 -4.20 -8.99
C ARG A 180 -17.20 -2.84 -8.31
N PHE A 181 -16.05 -2.48 -7.75
CA PHE A 181 -15.90 -1.19 -7.09
C PHE A 181 -15.83 -0.05 -8.10
N ALA A 182 -16.52 1.05 -7.81
CA ALA A 182 -16.24 2.35 -8.42
C ALA A 182 -14.95 2.97 -7.85
N ASN A 183 -14.78 4.29 -7.94
CA ASN A 183 -13.56 4.96 -7.47
C ASN A 183 -13.58 5.10 -5.94
N VAL A 184 -13.04 4.09 -5.25
CA VAL A 184 -12.94 4.11 -3.78
C VAL A 184 -11.92 5.16 -3.32
N TYR A 185 -12.29 5.97 -2.33
CA TYR A 185 -11.41 6.95 -1.72
C TYR A 185 -11.61 7.05 -0.19
N GLY A 186 -10.60 7.55 0.52
CA GLY A 186 -10.68 7.66 1.97
C GLY A 186 -9.33 7.81 2.67
N PRO A 187 -9.34 7.87 4.01
CA PRO A 187 -8.13 7.77 4.83
C PRO A 187 -7.31 6.51 4.49
N ARG A 188 -6.00 6.52 4.72
CA ARG A 188 -5.09 5.38 4.43
C ARG A 188 -4.92 5.03 2.95
N GLN A 189 -5.57 5.75 2.04
CA GLN A 189 -5.35 5.58 0.60
C GLN A 189 -3.91 5.99 0.24
N GLY A 190 -3.18 5.07 -0.38
CA GLY A 190 -1.85 5.35 -0.92
C GLY A 190 -1.86 6.27 -2.15
N LEU A 191 -0.68 6.66 -2.61
CA LEU A 191 -0.49 7.49 -3.81
C LEU A 191 -0.52 6.69 -5.12
N THR A 192 -0.53 5.35 -5.01
CA THR A 192 -0.49 4.42 -6.15
C THR A 192 -1.80 3.61 -6.24
N GLY A 193 -2.29 3.34 -7.46
CA GLY A 193 -3.50 2.53 -7.72
C GLY A 193 -4.63 3.25 -8.46
N GLU A 194 -5.70 2.51 -8.76
CA GLU A 194 -6.97 3.07 -9.29
C GLU A 194 -7.61 4.04 -8.27
N GLY A 195 -8.17 5.16 -8.75
CA GLY A 195 -8.81 6.17 -7.88
C GLY A 195 -7.88 7.16 -7.18
N GLY A 196 -6.56 7.10 -7.42
CA GLY A 196 -5.54 7.91 -6.75
C GLY A 196 -5.59 9.44 -6.98
N VAL A 197 -6.60 9.98 -7.67
CA VAL A 197 -6.72 11.44 -7.86
C VAL A 197 -7.00 12.15 -6.54
N VAL A 198 -7.78 11.55 -5.63
CA VAL A 198 -8.09 12.13 -4.32
C VAL A 198 -6.83 12.19 -3.47
N SER A 199 -6.12 11.08 -3.27
CA SER A 199 -4.88 11.04 -2.48
C SER A 199 -3.78 11.91 -3.09
N MET A 200 -3.61 11.92 -4.41
CA MET A 200 -2.67 12.81 -5.11
C MET A 200 -3.02 14.28 -4.90
N PHE A 201 -4.29 14.66 -4.98
CA PHE A 201 -4.69 16.06 -4.73
C PHE A 201 -4.51 16.45 -3.27
N MET A 202 -4.88 15.59 -2.32
CA MET A 202 -4.67 15.82 -0.88
C MET A 202 -3.19 16.04 -0.57
N GLU A 203 -2.31 15.17 -1.06
CA GLU A 203 -0.87 15.27 -0.86
C GLU A 203 -0.32 16.59 -1.42
N ARG A 204 -0.61 16.88 -2.70
CA ARG A 204 -0.11 18.10 -3.34
C ARG A 204 -0.61 19.36 -2.64
N MET A 205 -1.89 19.37 -2.25
CA MET A 205 -2.51 20.46 -1.51
C MET A 205 -1.81 20.70 -0.17
N LEU A 206 -1.53 19.65 0.60
CA LEU A 206 -0.86 19.75 1.91
C LEU A 206 0.62 20.13 1.83
N TYR A 207 1.28 19.85 0.70
CA TYR A 207 2.64 20.31 0.44
C TYR A 207 2.71 21.66 -0.30
N ASP A 208 1.63 22.45 -0.31
CA ASP A 208 1.55 23.75 -1.00
C ASP A 208 1.92 23.66 -2.51
N GLN A 209 1.61 22.54 -3.17
CA GLN A 209 1.88 22.32 -4.59
C GLN A 209 0.62 22.48 -5.44
N SER A 210 0.78 22.97 -6.67
CA SER A 210 -0.34 23.09 -7.60
C SER A 210 -0.93 21.72 -7.96
N LEU A 211 -2.27 21.64 -8.03
CA LEU A 211 -2.99 20.47 -8.54
C LEU A 211 -2.86 20.39 -10.05
N THR A 212 -2.69 19.20 -10.61
CA THR A 212 -2.68 19.03 -12.08
C THR A 212 -4.01 18.41 -12.53
N VAL A 213 -4.76 19.14 -13.35
CA VAL A 213 -5.99 18.64 -13.99
C VAL A 213 -5.72 18.39 -15.46
N TYR A 214 -5.97 17.16 -15.90
CA TYR A 214 -5.80 16.74 -17.29
C TYR A 214 -7.09 17.01 -18.06
N GLY A 215 -6.99 17.67 -19.21
CA GLY A 215 -8.13 18.13 -19.99
C GLY A 215 -8.93 19.25 -19.31
N SER A 216 -10.23 19.32 -19.62
CA SER A 216 -11.15 20.34 -19.07
C SER A 216 -11.43 20.16 -17.58
N GLY A 217 -11.23 18.97 -17.01
CA GLY A 217 -11.65 18.62 -15.66
C GLY A 217 -13.13 18.24 -15.56
N GLU A 218 -13.86 18.20 -16.68
CA GLU A 218 -15.27 17.80 -16.75
C GLU A 218 -15.48 16.30 -16.86
N GLN A 219 -14.42 15.51 -16.96
CA GLN A 219 -14.54 14.06 -16.87
C GLN A 219 -15.07 13.68 -15.47
N THR A 220 -16.05 12.76 -15.44
CA THR A 220 -16.76 12.36 -14.23
C THR A 220 -16.35 10.99 -13.75
N ARG A 221 -16.36 10.81 -12.43
CA ARG A 221 -16.20 9.51 -11.77
C ARG A 221 -17.27 9.36 -10.69
N ASP A 222 -17.63 8.12 -10.41
CA ASP A 222 -18.41 7.72 -9.25
C ASP A 222 -17.45 7.45 -8.08
N PHE A 223 -17.40 8.38 -7.13
CA PHE A 223 -16.52 8.31 -5.96
C PHE A 223 -17.28 7.75 -4.77
N ILE A 224 -16.83 6.60 -4.27
CA ILE A 224 -17.44 5.94 -3.10
C ILE A 224 -16.48 5.98 -1.90
N TYR A 225 -16.99 6.35 -0.73
CA TYR A 225 -16.18 6.42 0.48
C TYR A 225 -15.86 5.01 1.01
N VAL A 226 -14.66 4.82 1.55
CA VAL A 226 -14.17 3.49 1.97
C VAL A 226 -15.01 2.83 3.08
N GLU A 227 -15.61 3.60 3.99
CA GLU A 227 -16.48 3.05 5.04
C GLU A 227 -17.80 2.51 4.46
N ASP A 228 -18.33 3.14 3.40
CA ASP A 228 -19.49 2.65 2.65
C ASP A 228 -19.17 1.30 1.98
N VAL A 229 -17.96 1.18 1.41
CA VAL A 229 -17.47 -0.08 0.84
C VAL A 229 -17.34 -1.17 1.91
N ALA A 230 -16.77 -0.85 3.07
CA ALA A 230 -16.61 -1.81 4.16
C ALA A 230 -17.95 -2.33 4.70
N GLU A 231 -18.93 -1.44 4.88
CA GLU A 231 -20.30 -1.80 5.28
C GLU A 231 -20.97 -2.70 4.24
N ALA A 232 -20.84 -2.38 2.94
CA ALA A 232 -21.42 -3.20 1.88
C ALA A 232 -20.81 -4.61 1.83
N ILE A 233 -19.48 -4.74 1.95
CA ILE A 233 -18.78 -6.03 2.00
C ILE A 233 -19.23 -6.84 3.23
N TYR A 234 -19.36 -6.20 4.39
CA TYR A 234 -19.87 -6.87 5.58
C TYR A 234 -21.28 -7.42 5.34
N ARG A 235 -22.21 -6.62 4.80
CA ARG A 235 -23.57 -7.09 4.48
C ARG A 235 -23.59 -8.19 3.43
N ALA A 236 -22.79 -8.05 2.39
CA ALA A 236 -22.60 -9.05 1.34
C ALA A 236 -22.19 -10.41 1.93
N SER A 237 -21.34 -10.41 2.95
CA SER A 237 -20.87 -11.61 3.64
C SER A 237 -21.96 -12.36 4.40
N GLN A 238 -22.98 -11.62 4.87
CA GLN A 238 -24.14 -12.16 5.59
C GLN A 238 -25.30 -12.54 4.65
N SER A 239 -25.20 -12.15 3.38
CA SER A 239 -26.25 -12.37 2.40
C SER A 239 -26.11 -13.71 1.66
N PRO A 240 -27.23 -14.31 1.22
CA PRO A 240 -27.18 -15.50 0.37
C PRO A 240 -26.73 -15.19 -1.07
N GLN A 241 -26.66 -13.91 -1.46
CA GLN A 241 -26.49 -13.44 -2.84
C GLN A 241 -25.19 -13.93 -3.47
N SER A 242 -25.22 -14.33 -4.74
CA SER A 242 -24.04 -14.74 -5.49
C SER A 242 -23.99 -14.04 -6.85
N GLY A 243 -22.88 -14.20 -7.57
CA GLY A 243 -22.70 -13.60 -8.89
C GLY A 243 -21.92 -12.29 -8.84
N VAL A 244 -22.36 -11.28 -9.58
CA VAL A 244 -21.63 -10.01 -9.75
C VAL A 244 -22.57 -8.85 -9.46
N MET A 245 -22.09 -7.87 -8.70
CA MET A 245 -22.83 -6.64 -8.37
C MET A 245 -21.91 -5.42 -8.41
N ASN A 246 -22.44 -4.28 -8.83
CA ASN A 246 -21.76 -3.00 -8.74
C ASN A 246 -21.82 -2.43 -7.33
N LEU A 247 -20.67 -1.97 -6.81
CA LEU A 247 -20.57 -1.28 -5.54
C LEU A 247 -20.05 0.14 -5.77
N SER A 248 -21.00 1.06 -5.75
CA SER A 248 -20.81 2.46 -6.11
C SER A 248 -21.82 3.37 -5.41
N THR A 249 -21.77 4.66 -5.68
CA THR A 249 -22.80 5.61 -5.21
C THR A 249 -23.94 5.80 -6.21
N GLY A 250 -23.71 5.51 -7.49
CA GLY A 250 -24.65 5.82 -8.56
C GLY A 250 -24.67 7.30 -8.93
N THR A 251 -23.66 8.06 -8.51
CA THR A 251 -23.56 9.51 -8.74
C THR A 251 -22.33 9.88 -9.57
N GLU A 252 -22.40 11.01 -10.26
CA GLU A 252 -21.32 11.54 -11.10
C GLU A 252 -20.76 12.83 -10.53
N HIS A 253 -19.44 12.86 -10.29
CA HIS A 253 -18.73 14.06 -9.90
C HIS A 253 -17.55 14.32 -10.84
N SER A 254 -17.45 15.56 -11.33
CA SER A 254 -16.33 15.96 -12.18
C SER A 254 -15.05 16.20 -11.37
N ILE A 255 -13.89 16.15 -12.03
CA ILE A 255 -12.63 16.55 -11.38
C ILE A 255 -12.69 18.01 -10.93
N ASN A 256 -13.37 18.89 -11.66
CA ASN A 256 -13.60 20.28 -11.23
C ASN A 256 -14.48 20.34 -9.95
N THR A 257 -15.44 19.44 -9.77
CA THR A 257 -16.21 19.32 -8.53
C THR A 257 -15.30 18.93 -7.36
N LEU A 258 -14.43 17.94 -7.56
CA LEU A 258 -13.43 17.55 -6.56
C LEU A 258 -12.52 18.73 -6.17
N VAL A 259 -11.99 19.45 -7.15
CA VAL A 259 -11.12 20.64 -6.92
C VAL A 259 -11.85 21.71 -6.12
N ARG A 260 -13.13 21.99 -6.43
CA ARG A 260 -13.94 22.98 -5.69
C ARG A 260 -14.06 22.59 -4.22
N ILE A 261 -14.48 21.35 -3.93
CA ILE A 261 -14.65 20.88 -2.55
C ILE A 261 -13.32 20.94 -1.79
N LEU A 262 -12.22 20.53 -2.42
CA LEU A 262 -10.90 20.61 -1.80
C LEU A 262 -10.46 22.06 -1.53
N SER A 263 -10.78 23.00 -2.42
CA SER A 263 -10.48 24.42 -2.22
C SER A 263 -11.24 25.06 -1.06
N ASP A 264 -12.41 24.49 -0.69
CA ASP A 264 -13.16 24.90 0.49
C ASP A 264 -12.54 24.36 1.79
N LEU A 265 -11.79 23.24 1.71
CA LEU A 265 -11.12 22.61 2.85
C LEU A 265 -9.71 23.19 3.12
N HIS A 266 -8.96 23.54 2.06
CA HIS A 266 -7.61 24.07 2.19
C HIS A 266 -7.25 25.00 1.01
N PRO A 267 -6.52 26.11 1.25
CA PRO A 267 -6.06 26.99 0.17
C PRO A 267 -5.21 26.24 -0.87
N LEU A 268 -5.52 26.40 -2.15
CA LEU A 268 -4.77 25.78 -3.23
C LEU A 268 -3.65 26.71 -3.73
N ALA A 269 -2.42 26.20 -3.82
CA ALA A 269 -1.29 26.93 -4.42
C ALA A 269 -1.48 27.23 -5.93
N GLY A 270 -2.39 26.51 -6.59
CA GLY A 270 -2.80 26.76 -7.97
C GLY A 270 -3.35 25.50 -8.66
N ILE A 271 -3.92 25.69 -9.84
CA ILE A 271 -4.39 24.59 -10.71
C ILE A 271 -3.65 24.68 -12.04
N ARG A 272 -2.88 23.65 -12.36
CA ARG A 272 -2.21 23.47 -13.65
C ARG A 272 -3.09 22.63 -14.57
N ARG A 273 -3.34 23.14 -15.78
CA ARG A 273 -4.00 22.36 -16.84
C ARG A 273 -2.95 21.63 -17.68
N ALA A 274 -3.22 20.36 -17.97
CA ALA A 274 -2.39 19.51 -18.81
C ALA A 274 -3.26 18.87 -19.90
N GLU A 275 -2.64 18.35 -20.96
CA GLU A 275 -3.35 17.65 -22.03
C GLU A 275 -4.15 16.45 -21.49
N PRO A 276 -5.30 16.10 -22.10
CA PRO A 276 -6.03 14.89 -21.75
C PRO A 276 -5.15 13.64 -21.81
N ARG A 277 -5.34 12.71 -20.87
CA ARG A 277 -4.61 11.44 -20.90
C ARG A 277 -5.21 10.52 -21.97
N PRO A 278 -4.39 9.92 -22.86
CA PRO A 278 -4.90 8.93 -23.81
C PRO A 278 -5.60 7.77 -23.07
N GLY A 279 -6.80 7.41 -23.52
CA GLY A 279 -7.59 6.32 -22.92
C GLY A 279 -8.32 6.66 -21.62
N ASP A 280 -8.33 7.94 -21.20
CA ASP A 280 -9.11 8.36 -20.03
C ASP A 280 -10.61 8.35 -20.33
N ILE A 281 -11.38 7.64 -19.50
CA ILE A 281 -12.83 7.55 -19.65
C ILE A 281 -13.44 8.93 -19.35
N PHE A 282 -14.31 9.44 -20.22
CA PHE A 282 -14.92 10.75 -20.00
C PHE A 282 -16.01 10.70 -18.91
N ARG A 283 -16.91 9.70 -18.96
CA ARG A 283 -17.94 9.49 -17.95
C ARG A 283 -17.90 8.08 -17.39
N SER A 284 -17.87 7.94 -16.07
CA SER A 284 -17.87 6.64 -15.39
C SER A 284 -18.77 6.71 -14.17
N VAL A 285 -19.93 6.08 -14.27
CA VAL A 285 -20.91 5.92 -13.18
C VAL A 285 -21.56 4.56 -13.30
N LEU A 286 -21.72 3.87 -12.17
CA LEU A 286 -22.23 2.51 -12.11
C LEU A 286 -23.67 2.54 -11.61
N ASP A 287 -24.52 1.67 -12.15
CA ASP A 287 -25.84 1.42 -11.57
C ASP A 287 -25.66 0.42 -10.42
N ASN A 288 -25.96 0.84 -9.19
CA ASN A 288 -25.85 0.02 -7.98
C ASN A 288 -27.22 -0.52 -7.50
N SER A 289 -28.28 -0.36 -8.29
CA SER A 289 -29.65 -0.72 -7.88
C SER A 289 -29.77 -2.19 -7.46
N LEU A 290 -29.05 -3.09 -8.14
CA LEU A 290 -29.04 -4.52 -7.80
C LEU A 290 -28.49 -4.75 -6.39
N LEU A 291 -27.33 -4.17 -6.07
CA LEU A 291 -26.68 -4.30 -4.77
C LEU A 291 -27.53 -3.69 -3.66
N CYS A 292 -28.03 -2.46 -3.87
CA CYS A 292 -28.81 -1.73 -2.87
C CYS A 292 -30.06 -2.50 -2.46
N ASN A 293 -30.80 -3.03 -3.46
CA ASN A 293 -32.00 -3.84 -3.21
C ASN A 293 -31.66 -5.19 -2.56
N ALA A 294 -30.59 -5.85 -3.00
CA ALA A 294 -30.25 -7.20 -2.54
C ALA A 294 -29.62 -7.25 -1.14
N LEU A 295 -28.95 -6.18 -0.72
CA LEU A 295 -28.24 -6.08 0.57
C LEU A 295 -28.88 -5.08 1.56
N GLU A 296 -30.00 -4.47 1.19
CA GLU A 296 -30.66 -3.38 1.94
C GLU A 296 -29.68 -2.26 2.30
N TRP A 297 -28.76 -1.97 1.38
CA TRP A 297 -27.63 -1.06 1.57
C TRP A 297 -27.80 0.19 0.71
N GLU A 298 -27.30 1.30 1.20
CA GLU A 298 -27.20 2.56 0.45
C GLU A 298 -25.92 3.30 0.89
N PRO A 299 -25.28 4.07 0.00
CA PRO A 299 -24.14 4.90 0.37
C PRO A 299 -24.59 5.98 1.37
N ARG A 300 -23.86 6.13 2.47
CA ARG A 300 -24.22 7.05 3.56
C ARG A 300 -23.41 8.34 3.55
N PHE A 301 -22.25 8.34 2.89
CA PHE A 301 -21.36 9.49 2.88
C PHE A 301 -21.49 10.27 1.57
N SER A 302 -21.74 11.59 1.67
CA SER A 302 -21.59 12.47 0.52
C SER A 302 -20.11 12.62 0.15
N LEU A 303 -19.85 13.07 -1.09
CA LEU A 303 -18.48 13.36 -1.52
C LEU A 303 -17.80 14.40 -0.62
N GLU A 304 -18.52 15.45 -0.24
CA GLU A 304 -18.02 16.50 0.65
C GLU A 304 -17.59 15.95 2.02
N GLU A 305 -18.45 15.13 2.66
CA GLU A 305 -18.16 14.59 3.98
C GLU A 305 -17.00 13.58 3.94
N GLY A 306 -16.97 12.69 2.95
CA GLY A 306 -15.86 11.75 2.79
C GLY A 306 -14.53 12.47 2.52
N LEU A 307 -14.53 13.54 1.71
CA LEU A 307 -13.33 14.33 1.44
C LEU A 307 -12.84 15.09 2.67
N ARG A 308 -13.77 15.65 3.47
CA ARG A 308 -13.43 16.30 4.75
C ARG A 308 -12.72 15.33 5.69
N ARG A 309 -13.25 14.12 5.89
CA ARG A 309 -12.62 13.09 6.74
C ARG A 309 -11.27 12.63 6.20
N THR A 310 -11.18 12.49 4.87
CA THR A 310 -9.92 12.14 4.22
C THR A 310 -8.87 13.21 4.46
N TYR A 311 -9.23 14.48 4.29
CA TYR A 311 -8.36 15.63 4.57
C TYR A 311 -7.88 15.64 6.02
N GLU A 312 -8.79 15.49 6.98
CA GLU A 312 -8.47 15.42 8.41
C GLU A 312 -7.44 14.32 8.71
N TRP A 313 -7.63 13.13 8.15
CA TRP A 313 -6.66 12.05 8.32
C TRP A 313 -5.29 12.39 7.73
N PHE A 314 -5.24 12.96 6.52
CA PHE A 314 -3.97 13.36 5.89
C PHE A 314 -3.27 14.47 6.69
N THR A 315 -3.99 15.42 7.28
CA THR A 315 -3.37 16.49 8.11
C THR A 315 -2.70 15.96 9.38
N VAL A 316 -3.25 14.89 9.97
CA VAL A 316 -2.67 14.25 11.17
C VAL A 316 -1.54 13.28 10.79
N SER A 317 -1.66 12.63 9.63
CA SER A 317 -0.75 11.54 9.22
C SER A 317 0.43 11.99 8.35
N ALA A 318 0.36 13.17 7.72
CA ALA A 318 1.43 13.68 6.87
C ALA A 318 2.67 14.05 7.72
N PRO A 319 3.87 13.52 7.42
CA PRO A 319 5.09 14.09 7.96
C PRO A 319 5.22 15.50 7.38
N ILE A 320 5.18 16.51 8.25
CA ILE A 320 5.46 17.90 7.86
C ILE A 320 6.92 17.94 7.39
N ALA A 321 7.16 17.85 6.07
CA ALA A 321 8.46 18.11 5.49
C ALA A 321 8.69 19.64 5.42
N PRO A 322 9.89 20.15 5.77
CA PRO A 322 10.21 21.56 5.61
C PRO A 322 10.09 21.98 4.14
N ARG A 323 9.44 23.12 3.89
CA ARG A 323 9.37 23.79 2.59
C ARG A 323 10.78 24.01 2.03
N GLU A 324 11.17 23.26 1.01
CA GLU A 324 11.93 23.73 -0.15
C GLU A 324 12.21 22.58 -1.14
N VAL A 325 12.31 22.96 -2.43
CA VAL A 325 12.71 22.15 -3.60
C VAL A 325 11.60 21.33 -4.27
N ALA A 326 10.81 22.01 -5.11
CA ALA A 326 10.09 21.41 -6.23
C ALA A 326 10.59 22.02 -7.55
N ALA A 327 11.38 21.26 -8.33
CA ALA A 327 11.44 21.34 -9.80
C ALA A 327 12.44 20.32 -10.35
N ALA A 328 11.96 19.37 -11.15
CA ALA A 328 12.52 18.92 -12.44
C ALA A 328 12.12 17.46 -12.72
N SER A 329 11.43 17.27 -13.86
CA SER A 329 11.03 15.96 -14.35
C SER A 329 11.88 15.54 -15.55
N SER A 330 11.97 14.22 -15.72
CA SER A 330 11.96 13.43 -16.97
C SER A 330 13.24 12.74 -17.45
N LYS A 331 13.06 11.41 -17.60
CA LYS A 331 13.53 10.46 -18.64
C LYS A 331 15.03 10.39 -19.01
N ALA A 332 15.64 9.25 -18.67
CA ALA A 332 16.36 8.39 -19.63
C ALA A 332 16.45 6.97 -19.05
N ALA A 333 16.09 5.98 -19.86
CA ALA A 333 15.92 4.59 -19.50
C ALA A 333 17.17 3.75 -19.84
N LEU A 334 17.17 2.52 -19.32
CA LEU A 334 17.90 1.32 -19.77
C LEU A 334 19.30 1.11 -19.18
N ASN A 335 19.33 0.58 -17.94
CA ASN A 335 20.19 -0.53 -17.46
C ASN A 335 20.15 -0.70 -15.91
N GLU A 336 18.98 -0.55 -15.27
CA GLU A 336 18.86 -0.48 -13.78
C GLU A 336 18.21 -1.71 -13.12
N GLU A 337 18.01 -2.82 -13.84
CA GLU A 337 17.21 -3.96 -13.34
C GLU A 337 17.87 -4.71 -12.15
N HIS A 338 19.19 -4.60 -11.98
CA HIS A 338 19.88 -5.13 -10.79
C HIS A 338 20.00 -4.13 -9.63
N ILE A 339 19.93 -2.83 -9.91
CA ILE A 339 20.13 -1.75 -8.93
C ILE A 339 18.78 -1.30 -8.32
N GLN A 340 17.67 -1.47 -9.04
CA GLN A 340 16.32 -1.17 -8.52
C GLN A 340 15.91 -2.02 -7.32
N ASN A 341 16.34 -3.28 -7.24
CA ASN A 341 16.07 -4.12 -6.06
C ASN A 341 16.79 -3.62 -4.79
N GLU A 342 17.95 -2.97 -4.93
CA GLU A 342 18.64 -2.35 -3.79
C GLU A 342 18.06 -0.97 -3.44
N LEU A 343 17.59 -0.22 -4.43
CA LEU A 343 16.95 1.09 -4.22
C LEU A 343 15.53 0.99 -3.62
N LEU A 344 14.77 -0.06 -3.93
CA LEU A 344 13.48 -0.37 -3.27
C LEU A 344 13.64 -0.56 -1.76
N ASN A 345 14.79 -1.05 -1.34
CA ASN A 345 15.07 -1.20 0.09
C ASN A 345 15.31 0.15 0.73
N SER A 346 15.95 1.12 0.07
CA SER A 346 16.45 2.39 0.65
C SER A 346 15.44 3.26 1.43
N SER A 347 14.13 3.04 1.23
CA SER A 347 13.01 3.70 1.89
C SER A 347 12.40 2.90 3.06
N MET A 348 12.72 1.62 3.20
CA MET A 348 12.29 0.79 4.33
C MET A 348 13.12 1.11 5.57
N SER A 349 12.46 1.18 6.73
CA SER A 349 13.15 1.36 8.02
C SER A 349 14.06 0.17 8.34
N ARG A 350 15.16 0.42 9.05
CA ARG A 350 16.12 -0.61 9.48
C ARG A 350 15.45 -1.86 10.08
N HIS A 351 14.43 -1.65 10.91
CA HIS A 351 13.71 -2.75 11.56
C HIS A 351 12.96 -3.63 10.56
N VAL A 352 12.28 -3.01 9.57
CA VAL A 352 11.55 -3.75 8.55
C VAL A 352 12.54 -4.51 7.66
N ARG A 353 13.68 -3.94 7.25
CA ARG A 353 14.67 -4.70 6.47
C ARG A 353 15.27 -5.91 7.19
N SER A 354 15.48 -5.82 8.50
CA SER A 354 16.00 -6.95 9.30
C SER A 354 15.08 -8.18 9.34
N LEU A 355 13.79 -7.98 9.01
CA LEU A 355 12.76 -9.01 8.93
C LEU A 355 12.61 -9.59 7.52
N TYR A 356 12.98 -8.82 6.48
CA TYR A 356 12.84 -9.22 5.07
C TYR A 356 14.13 -9.84 4.48
N LEU A 357 15.28 -9.55 5.07
CA LEU A 357 16.56 -10.07 4.61
C LEU A 357 16.94 -11.31 5.43
N ASN A 358 17.43 -12.35 4.76
CA ASN A 358 18.13 -13.45 5.44
C ASN A 358 19.26 -12.84 6.29
N GLN A 359 19.07 -12.83 7.62
CA GLN A 359 20.01 -12.17 8.54
C GLN A 359 21.43 -12.72 8.38
N SER A 360 21.57 -14.02 8.11
CA SER A 360 22.86 -14.69 7.87
C SER A 360 23.54 -14.29 6.55
N GLU A 361 22.80 -13.81 5.55
CA GLU A 361 23.35 -13.42 4.25
C GLU A 361 23.82 -11.97 4.24
N HIS A 362 23.13 -11.06 4.95
CA HIS A 362 23.34 -9.62 4.83
C HIS A 362 24.09 -8.99 6.01
N TYR A 363 23.95 -9.55 7.21
CA TYR A 363 24.58 -9.06 8.43
C TYR A 363 25.66 -10.04 8.90
N MET A 364 26.63 -9.55 9.68
CA MET A 364 27.49 -10.45 10.42
C MET A 364 26.66 -11.14 11.50
N GLU A 365 26.88 -12.44 11.65
CA GLU A 365 26.11 -13.30 12.55
C GLU A 365 26.04 -12.73 13.98
N GLY A 366 24.82 -12.59 14.51
CA GLY A 366 24.56 -12.06 15.86
C GLY A 366 24.76 -10.55 16.04
N SER A 367 24.98 -9.78 14.97
CA SER A 367 25.28 -8.35 15.03
C SER A 367 24.40 -7.50 14.09
N PRO A 368 24.25 -6.19 14.36
CA PRO A 368 23.62 -5.25 13.45
C PRO A 368 24.54 -4.79 12.30
N VAL A 369 25.75 -5.34 12.18
CA VAL A 369 26.76 -4.91 11.21
C VAL A 369 26.50 -5.53 9.85
N LEU A 370 26.33 -4.69 8.82
CA LEU A 370 26.25 -5.13 7.43
C LEU A 370 27.59 -5.71 6.95
N LYS A 371 27.52 -6.83 6.21
CA LYS A 371 28.68 -7.37 5.50
C LYS A 371 29.20 -6.37 4.47
N SER A 372 30.48 -6.48 4.14
CA SER A 372 31.19 -5.50 3.32
C SER A 372 30.53 -5.20 1.97
N GLU A 373 30.08 -6.25 1.28
CA GLU A 373 29.41 -6.17 -0.02
C GLU A 373 28.09 -5.37 0.07
N ILE A 374 27.30 -5.63 1.12
CA ILE A 374 26.02 -4.97 1.34
C ILE A 374 26.22 -3.53 1.79
N PHE A 375 27.16 -3.28 2.71
CA PHE A 375 27.48 -1.92 3.15
C PHE A 375 27.97 -1.05 1.99
N THR A 376 28.80 -1.61 1.10
CA THR A 376 29.26 -0.94 -0.12
C THR A 376 28.11 -0.62 -1.07
N ALA A 377 27.13 -1.51 -1.23
CA ALA A 377 25.94 -1.25 -2.04
C ALA A 377 25.10 -0.10 -1.47
N VAL A 378 24.87 -0.09 -0.16
CA VAL A 378 24.15 1.00 0.53
C VAL A 378 24.89 2.33 0.38
N LEU A 379 26.22 2.33 0.48
CA LEU A 379 27.03 3.52 0.29
C LEU A 379 26.91 4.08 -1.13
N ARG A 380 27.01 3.22 -2.15
CA ARG A 380 26.81 3.62 -3.58
C ARG A 380 25.43 4.22 -3.81
N SER A 381 24.40 3.69 -3.15
CA SER A 381 23.05 4.27 -3.19
C SER A 381 23.03 5.70 -2.63
N ARG A 382 23.77 5.98 -1.55
CA ARG A 382 23.88 7.34 -0.99
C ARG A 382 24.70 8.28 -1.88
N GLU A 383 25.77 7.80 -2.50
CA GLU A 383 26.51 8.55 -3.52
C GLU A 383 25.60 8.96 -4.69
N GLN A 384 24.76 8.04 -5.16
CA GLN A 384 23.79 8.31 -6.22
C GLN A 384 22.71 9.30 -5.75
N ALA A 385 22.23 9.17 -4.51
CA ALA A 385 21.27 10.09 -3.92
C ALA A 385 21.84 11.51 -3.72
N LYS A 386 23.11 11.64 -3.34
CA LYS A 386 23.83 12.92 -3.30
C LYS A 386 23.89 13.55 -4.69
N ARG A 387 24.27 12.78 -5.72
CA ARG A 387 24.33 13.28 -7.11
C ARG A 387 22.98 13.68 -7.67
N LYS A 388 21.93 12.90 -7.37
CA LYS A 388 20.59 13.06 -7.97
C LYS A 388 19.69 14.04 -7.22
N PHE A 389 19.83 14.12 -5.90
CA PHE A 389 18.94 14.86 -5.02
C PHE A 389 19.65 15.83 -4.08
N ASN A 390 20.98 15.98 -4.20
CA ASN A 390 21.81 16.80 -3.32
C ASN A 390 21.63 16.50 -1.82
N THR A 391 21.41 15.23 -1.49
CA THR A 391 21.25 14.75 -0.10
C THR A 391 22.61 14.39 0.48
N ASP A 392 22.98 15.02 1.60
CA ASP A 392 24.29 14.79 2.22
C ASP A 392 24.37 13.47 2.97
N TYR A 393 25.55 12.88 3.06
CA TYR A 393 25.83 11.74 3.91
C TYR A 393 27.23 11.87 4.50
N THR A 394 27.41 11.27 5.67
CA THR A 394 28.67 11.30 6.41
C THR A 394 29.07 9.88 6.81
N ILE A 395 30.36 9.56 6.67
CA ILE A 395 30.94 8.29 7.10
C ILE A 395 31.83 8.54 8.31
N LEU A 396 31.63 7.74 9.36
CA LEU A 396 32.48 7.71 10.55
C LEU A 396 33.19 6.36 10.64
N THR A 397 34.47 6.36 10.98
CA THR A 397 35.22 5.12 11.32
C THR A 397 35.13 4.89 12.83
N LEU A 398 34.91 3.64 13.24
CA LEU A 398 34.91 3.23 14.65
C LEU A 398 36.34 2.85 15.06
N SER A 399 37.02 3.72 15.79
CA SER A 399 38.48 3.63 16.03
C SER A 399 38.87 2.71 17.19
N ASN A 400 37.94 2.35 18.09
CA ASN A 400 38.22 1.60 19.33
C ASN A 400 37.47 0.27 19.49
N LEU A 401 36.72 -0.18 18.48
CA LEU A 401 35.98 -1.45 18.52
C LEU A 401 36.64 -2.46 17.60
N SER A 402 37.06 -3.60 18.18
CA SER A 402 37.42 -4.78 17.40
C SER A 402 36.16 -5.63 17.17
N ASN A 403 36.14 -6.42 16.09
CA ASN A 403 34.97 -7.22 15.63
C ASN A 403 34.39 -8.22 16.67
N GLY A 404 34.93 -8.30 17.89
CA GLY A 404 34.52 -9.23 18.94
C GLY A 404 33.60 -8.66 20.04
N HIS A 405 33.31 -7.35 20.08
CA HIS A 405 32.45 -6.75 21.11
C HIS A 405 31.02 -6.52 20.62
N LEU A 406 30.25 -7.60 20.48
CA LEU A 406 28.87 -7.59 19.98
C LEU A 406 27.93 -6.66 20.78
N GLU A 407 28.08 -6.59 22.10
CA GLU A 407 27.25 -5.72 22.96
C GLU A 407 27.44 -4.22 22.66
N ASP A 408 28.67 -3.83 22.35
CA ASP A 408 28.98 -2.45 21.96
C ASP A 408 28.37 -2.11 20.60
N LEU A 409 28.31 -3.07 19.66
CA LEU A 409 27.73 -2.87 18.33
C LEU A 409 26.21 -2.69 18.37
N HIS A 410 25.50 -3.45 19.21
CA HIS A 410 24.07 -3.23 19.47
C HIS A 410 23.82 -1.89 20.17
N THR A 411 24.72 -1.49 21.06
CA THR A 411 24.68 -0.18 21.72
C THR A 411 24.85 0.95 20.70
N VAL A 412 25.83 0.87 19.79
CA VAL A 412 26.00 1.83 18.68
C VAL A 412 24.73 1.89 17.83
N ASP A 413 24.17 0.74 17.44
CA ASP A 413 22.99 0.66 16.56
C ASP A 413 21.75 1.34 17.16
N SER A 414 21.59 1.25 18.49
CA SER A 414 20.50 1.91 19.23
C SER A 414 20.56 3.44 19.19
N TYR A 415 21.74 4.03 18.94
CA TYR A 415 21.93 5.48 18.85
C TYR A 415 21.77 6.04 17.42
N LEU A 416 21.64 5.18 16.43
CA LEU A 416 21.50 5.55 15.02
C LEU A 416 20.03 5.81 14.65
N ARG A 417 19.77 6.63 13.62
CA ARG A 417 18.40 6.88 13.09
C ARG A 417 18.02 5.80 12.09
N GLU A 418 16.73 5.56 11.83
CA GLU A 418 16.25 4.43 11.01
C GLU A 418 16.93 4.26 9.64
N ASN A 419 17.53 5.32 9.09
CA ASN A 419 18.24 5.32 7.81
C ASN A 419 19.78 5.35 7.91
N ASP A 420 20.34 5.35 9.11
CA ASP A 420 21.79 5.26 9.35
C ASP A 420 22.20 3.77 9.46
N TYR A 421 23.44 3.40 9.13
CA TYR A 421 23.88 1.99 9.09
C TYR A 421 25.23 1.79 9.77
N ILE A 422 25.47 0.60 10.29
CA ILE A 422 26.80 0.10 10.66
C ILE A 422 27.18 -0.98 9.66
N GLY A 423 28.41 -0.97 9.16
CA GLY A 423 28.89 -2.03 8.28
C GLY A 423 30.40 -2.07 8.15
N LEU A 424 30.89 -3.06 7.41
CA LEU A 424 32.30 -3.20 7.09
C LEU A 424 32.61 -2.49 5.76
N ASN A 425 33.71 -1.76 5.71
CA ASN A 425 34.25 -1.29 4.43
C ASN A 425 34.99 -2.43 3.68
N PRO A 426 35.48 -2.23 2.44
CA PRO A 426 36.20 -3.27 1.68
C PRO A 426 37.50 -3.78 2.31
N VAL A 427 38.03 -3.08 3.32
CA VAL A 427 39.23 -3.49 4.09
C VAL A 427 38.88 -4.01 5.48
N ASN A 428 37.60 -4.35 5.73
CA ASN A 428 37.06 -4.90 6.98
C ASN A 428 37.18 -3.99 8.21
N GLU A 429 37.16 -2.67 8.02
CA GLU A 429 37.03 -1.72 9.11
C GLU A 429 35.55 -1.38 9.35
N LEU A 430 35.18 -1.25 10.63
CA LEU A 430 33.84 -0.87 11.05
C LEU A 430 33.58 0.61 10.78
N GLN A 431 32.51 0.88 10.04
CA GLN A 431 32.08 2.22 9.68
C GLN A 431 30.60 2.44 9.99
N ILE A 432 30.27 3.68 10.33
CA ILE A 432 28.91 4.18 10.45
C ILE A 432 28.63 5.08 9.24
N LEU A 433 27.56 4.76 8.52
CA LEU A 433 27.01 5.62 7.48
C LEU A 433 25.83 6.40 8.05
N LEU A 434 25.99 7.71 8.18
CA LEU A 434 24.93 8.64 8.55
C LEU A 434 24.26 9.17 7.28
N SER A 435 23.03 8.75 7.05
CA SER A 435 22.25 9.17 5.88
C SER A 435 21.63 10.55 6.11
N ASN A 436 21.60 11.38 5.07
CA ASN A 436 21.01 12.73 5.14
C ASN A 436 21.63 13.53 6.29
N ALA A 437 22.95 13.51 6.38
CA ALA A 437 23.72 14.13 7.46
C ALA A 437 24.96 14.84 6.91
N SER A 438 25.08 16.12 7.24
CA SER A 438 26.28 16.95 7.06
C SER A 438 27.35 16.66 8.10
N SER A 439 28.56 17.19 7.89
CA SER A 439 29.68 17.12 8.84
C SER A 439 29.32 17.71 10.21
N MET A 440 28.52 18.79 10.21
CA MET A 440 28.05 19.45 11.43
C MET A 440 27.05 18.58 12.21
N GLU A 441 26.11 17.95 11.52
CA GLU A 441 25.14 17.03 12.14
C GLU A 441 25.83 15.76 12.65
N ALA A 442 26.82 15.26 11.91
CA ALA A 442 27.63 14.13 12.33
C ALA A 442 28.40 14.41 13.63
N ALA A 443 28.85 15.64 13.86
CA ALA A 443 29.52 16.02 15.11
C ALA A 443 28.62 15.82 16.35
N HIS A 444 27.30 15.98 16.23
CA HIS A 444 26.36 15.67 17.31
C HIS A 444 26.30 14.17 17.60
N VAL A 445 26.34 13.34 16.56
CA VAL A 445 26.36 11.87 16.70
C VAL A 445 27.68 11.42 17.33
N VAL A 446 28.81 11.94 16.86
CA VAL A 446 30.15 11.66 17.43
C VAL A 446 30.20 12.02 18.92
N ASN A 447 29.71 13.21 19.30
CA ASN A 447 29.70 13.63 20.70
C ASN A 447 28.82 12.74 21.59
N ARG A 448 27.69 12.26 21.06
CA ARG A 448 26.79 11.34 21.77
C ARG A 448 27.39 9.95 21.95
N LEU A 449 28.06 9.42 20.93
CA LEU A 449 28.80 8.15 21.01
C LEU A 449 29.97 8.26 22.00
N LYS A 450 30.72 9.37 21.94
CA LYS A 450 31.85 9.64 22.84
C LYS A 450 31.44 9.72 24.32
N LYS A 451 30.27 10.29 24.63
CA LYS A 451 29.72 10.31 26.01
C LYS A 451 29.46 8.90 26.56
N ASN A 452 29.31 7.91 25.69
CA ASN A 452 29.09 6.51 26.03
C ASN A 452 30.33 5.63 25.81
N GLY A 453 31.53 6.23 25.72
CA GLY A 453 32.79 5.49 25.59
C GLY A 453 33.10 4.94 24.19
N ILE A 454 32.28 5.27 23.19
CA ILE A 454 32.49 4.86 21.79
C ILE A 454 33.21 5.99 21.05
N PHE A 455 34.39 5.70 20.50
CA PHE A 455 35.19 6.69 19.79
C PHE A 455 35.04 6.51 18.27
N THR A 456 34.65 7.59 17.61
CA THR A 456 34.51 7.66 16.16
C THR A 456 35.33 8.80 15.58
N GLU A 457 35.85 8.59 14.39
CA GLU A 457 36.56 9.59 13.60
C GLU A 457 35.80 9.87 12.30
N LEU A 458 35.78 11.13 11.86
CA LEU A 458 35.17 11.51 10.60
C LEU A 458 36.04 10.97 9.45
N ALA A 459 35.51 9.99 8.72
CA ALA A 459 36.19 9.40 7.57
C ALA A 459 35.91 10.16 6.27
N PHE A 460 34.65 10.59 6.09
CA PHE A 460 34.22 11.29 4.88
C PHE A 460 32.94 12.10 5.16
N SER A 461 32.75 13.23 4.47
CA SER A 461 31.50 13.97 4.47
C SER A 461 31.23 14.59 3.10
N SER A 462 30.03 14.38 2.57
CA SER A 462 29.68 14.81 1.20
C SER A 462 29.38 16.31 1.06
N ASP A 463 29.19 17.02 2.18
CA ASP A 463 28.95 18.47 2.21
C ASP A 463 30.21 19.29 1.91
N HIS A 464 31.38 18.65 1.91
CA HIS A 464 32.67 19.26 1.56
C HIS A 464 33.09 19.06 0.09
N GLU A 465 32.39 18.24 -0.70
CA GLU A 465 32.68 18.00 -2.13
C GLU A 465 32.34 19.19 -3.07
N GLY A 466 32.02 20.36 -2.53
CA GLY A 466 31.72 21.58 -3.30
C GLY A 466 32.54 22.82 -2.95
N ARG A 467 33.58 22.71 -2.10
CA ARG A 467 34.40 23.88 -1.67
C ARG A 467 35.86 23.87 -2.07
N ASN A 468 36.28 23.03 -3.02
CA ASN A 468 37.59 23.16 -3.65
C ASN A 468 37.51 23.03 -5.18
N LYS A 469 37.60 24.21 -5.81
CA LYS A 469 37.88 24.52 -7.23
C LYS A 469 36.86 24.13 -8.29
#